data_AF-A0A1H1I2X2-F1
#
_entry.id   AF-A0A1H1I2X2-F1
#
_cell.length_a   1.000
_cell.length_b   1.000
_cell.length_c   1.000
_cell.angle_alpha   90.00
_cell.angle_beta   90.00
_cell.angle_gamma   90.00
#
_symmetry.space_group_name_H-M   'P 1'
#
loop_
_entity.id
_entity.type
_entity.pdbx_description
1 polymer ?
#
loop_
_entity_poly.entity_id
_entity_poly.type
_entity_poly.pdbx_seq_one_letter_code
_entity_poly.pdbx_strand_id
1 'polypeptide(L)'
;MRRSLIRLLAIVALALGTALTGMSPAQAAVSLEQKLAALSDFTQPTAASADAWRAAWQNQAAWAEYEFDWSTDLCSSSPDQPLGFDFRMPCRRHDFGYRNYKALDRFPANKDRVDDAFYFDMRRVCSGYSGVAKATCDGLAWTYYQAVKQFGNLNVTQEQIEQVRRQIERDYRAAAA
;
A
#
# COMPACT_ATOMS: atom_id res chain seq x y z
N MET A 1 88.79 -39.11 -10.49
CA MET A 1 87.87 -38.39 -11.40
C MET A 1 86.50 -38.27 -10.73
N ARG A 2 85.97 -37.04 -10.68
CA ARG A 2 84.56 -36.58 -10.49
C ARG A 2 83.58 -37.46 -9.68
N ARG A 3 83.19 -37.03 -8.46
CA ARG A 3 82.01 -36.17 -8.10
C ARG A 3 80.68 -36.94 -8.16
N SER A 4 80.09 -37.31 -7.01
CA SER A 4 79.07 -36.54 -6.25
C SER A 4 77.63 -36.87 -6.71
N LEU A 5 76.54 -36.92 -5.94
CA LEU A 5 76.18 -36.81 -4.50
C LEU A 5 74.65 -37.12 -4.49
N ILE A 6 74.19 -37.89 -3.49
CA ILE A 6 73.07 -37.55 -2.58
C ILE A 6 71.65 -37.22 -3.12
N ARG A 7 70.59 -37.85 -2.58
CA ARG A 7 69.65 -37.36 -1.52
C ARG A 7 68.28 -38.05 -1.60
N LEU A 8 67.85 -38.61 -0.47
CA LEU A 8 66.44 -38.87 -0.16
C LEU A 8 65.63 -37.56 -0.22
N LEU A 9 64.40 -37.62 -0.73
CA LEU A 9 63.38 -36.59 -0.48
C LEU A 9 62.10 -37.24 0.04
N ALA A 10 61.76 -36.88 1.28
CA ALA A 10 60.44 -37.04 1.87
C ALA A 10 59.47 -36.04 1.21
N ILE A 11 58.29 -36.49 0.81
CA ILE A 11 57.23 -35.62 0.32
C ILE A 11 56.27 -35.37 1.49
N VAL A 12 56.39 -34.20 2.10
CA VAL A 12 55.37 -33.62 2.98
C VAL A 12 54.35 -32.92 2.06
N ALA A 13 53.17 -33.51 1.89
CA ALA A 13 52.08 -32.86 1.18
C ALA A 13 51.39 -31.87 2.12
N LEU A 14 51.66 -30.58 1.91
CA LEU A 14 51.02 -29.47 2.60
C LEU A 14 49.61 -29.28 2.04
N ALA A 15 48.58 -29.68 2.78
CA ALA A 15 47.19 -29.39 2.43
C ALA A 15 46.88 -27.90 2.74
N LEU A 16 47.00 -27.03 1.75
CA LEU A 16 46.49 -25.65 1.84
C LEU A 16 44.98 -25.66 1.59
N GLY A 17 44.22 -25.30 2.62
CA GLY A 17 42.78 -25.08 2.52
C GLY A 17 42.45 -23.81 1.75
N THR A 18 41.47 -23.91 0.84
CA THR A 18 40.74 -22.77 0.31
C THR A 18 39.33 -22.80 0.89
N ALA A 19 39.14 -22.11 2.01
CA ALA A 19 37.81 -21.73 2.47
C ALA A 19 37.32 -20.58 1.56
N LEU A 20 36.50 -20.92 0.56
CA LEU A 20 35.73 -19.93 -0.18
C LEU A 20 34.64 -19.40 0.75
N THR A 21 34.90 -18.27 1.41
CA THR A 21 33.86 -17.51 2.09
C THR A 21 32.89 -16.99 1.03
N GLY A 22 31.71 -17.58 0.95
CA GLY A 22 30.57 -17.00 0.23
C GLY A 22 30.19 -15.69 0.91
N MET A 23 30.71 -14.58 0.40
CA MET A 23 30.17 -13.26 0.74
C MET A 23 28.80 -13.18 0.07
N SER A 24 27.73 -13.48 0.81
CA SER A 24 26.39 -13.10 0.37
C SER A 24 26.40 -11.59 0.16
N PRO A 25 25.96 -11.05 -0.99
CA PRO A 25 25.81 -9.61 -1.11
C PRO A 25 24.81 -9.19 -0.03
N ALA A 26 25.19 -8.22 0.80
CA ALA A 26 24.22 -7.54 1.63
C ALA A 26 23.10 -7.05 0.69
N GLN A 27 21.86 -7.51 0.87
CA GLN A 27 20.73 -6.97 0.14
C GLN A 27 20.76 -5.45 0.35
N ALA A 28 20.96 -4.71 -0.73
CA ALA A 28 20.85 -3.25 -0.67
C ALA A 28 19.42 -2.92 -0.24
N ALA A 29 19.28 -2.05 0.76
CA ALA A 29 17.98 -1.57 1.20
C ALA A 29 17.19 -1.01 0.01
N VAL A 30 15.88 -1.24 -0.01
CA VAL A 30 14.98 -0.71 -1.05
C VAL A 30 15.10 0.82 -1.07
N SER A 31 15.40 1.39 -2.23
CA SER A 31 15.48 2.83 -2.41
C SER A 31 14.09 3.48 -2.35
N LEU A 32 14.04 4.77 -2.02
CA LEU A 32 12.78 5.53 -2.07
C LEU A 32 12.13 5.48 -3.46
N GLU A 33 12.93 5.51 -4.52
CA GLU A 33 12.46 5.42 -5.90
C GLU A 33 11.80 4.06 -6.16
N GLN A 34 12.43 2.96 -5.73
CA GLN A 34 11.86 1.61 -5.85
C GLN A 34 10.56 1.48 -5.06
N LYS A 35 10.52 2.03 -3.83
CA LYS A 35 9.31 2.03 -3.00
C LYS A 35 8.17 2.82 -3.67
N LEU A 36 8.46 3.99 -4.23
CA LEU A 36 7.47 4.80 -4.95
C LEU A 36 6.99 4.15 -6.25
N ALA A 37 7.88 3.48 -6.98
CA ALA A 37 7.53 2.73 -8.18
C ALA A 37 6.56 1.58 -7.84
N ALA A 38 6.91 0.74 -6.86
CA ALA A 38 6.03 -0.34 -6.42
C ALA A 38 4.69 0.19 -5.88
N LEU A 39 4.70 1.29 -5.11
CA LEU A 39 3.47 1.93 -4.63
C LEU A 39 2.60 2.46 -5.79
N SER A 40 3.21 3.02 -6.83
CA SER A 40 2.52 3.45 -8.05
C SER A 40 1.90 2.26 -8.79
N ASP A 41 2.64 1.17 -8.94
CA ASP A 41 2.17 -0.05 -9.61
C ASP A 41 0.99 -0.69 -8.89
N PHE A 42 0.92 -0.59 -7.57
CA PHE A 42 -0.18 -1.09 -6.75
C PHE A 42 -1.43 -0.19 -6.69
N THR A 43 -1.33 1.05 -7.18
CA THR A 43 -2.38 2.06 -7.01
C THR A 43 -2.95 2.59 -8.33
N GLN A 44 -2.81 1.84 -9.44
CA GLN A 44 -3.47 2.20 -10.69
C GLN A 44 -4.95 1.75 -10.70
N PRO A 45 -5.83 2.47 -11.42
CA PRO A 45 -7.22 2.10 -11.64
C PRO A 45 -7.35 1.04 -12.75
N THR A 46 -6.59 -0.04 -12.65
CA THR A 46 -6.56 -1.11 -13.65
C THR A 46 -6.65 -2.49 -12.98
N ALA A 47 -7.14 -3.48 -13.74
CA ALA A 47 -7.25 -4.85 -13.24
C ALA A 47 -5.88 -5.42 -12.87
N ALA A 48 -4.88 -5.19 -13.72
CA ALA A 48 -3.50 -5.65 -13.49
C ALA A 48 -2.92 -5.12 -12.18
N SER A 49 -3.11 -3.83 -11.88
CA SER A 49 -2.64 -3.23 -10.62
C SER A 49 -3.33 -3.79 -9.39
N ALA A 50 -4.66 -3.91 -9.45
CA ALA A 50 -5.44 -4.48 -8.36
C ALA A 50 -5.11 -5.97 -8.11
N ASP A 51 -4.83 -6.73 -9.17
CA ASP A 51 -4.45 -8.14 -9.07
C ASP A 51 -3.01 -8.29 -8.53
N ALA A 52 -2.09 -7.44 -8.98
CA ALA A 52 -0.71 -7.38 -8.45
C ALA A 52 -0.69 -7.00 -6.96
N TRP A 53 -1.45 -5.97 -6.57
CA TRP A 53 -1.57 -5.58 -5.16
C TRP A 53 -2.22 -6.69 -4.33
N ARG A 54 -3.23 -7.39 -4.85
CA ARG A 54 -3.87 -8.52 -4.15
C ARG A 54 -2.90 -9.67 -3.92
N ALA A 55 -2.05 -9.98 -4.90
CA ALA A 55 -1.01 -10.98 -4.75
C ALA A 55 0.02 -10.56 -3.68
N ALA A 56 0.42 -9.28 -3.65
CA ALA A 56 1.30 -8.74 -2.62
C ALA A 56 0.65 -8.76 -1.23
N TRP A 57 -0.64 -8.41 -1.13
CA TRP A 57 -1.43 -8.48 0.09
C TRP A 57 -1.48 -9.88 0.68
N GLN A 58 -1.55 -10.92 -0.16
CA GLN A 58 -1.56 -12.32 0.27
C GLN A 58 -0.16 -12.83 0.66
N ASN A 59 0.90 -12.11 0.31
CA ASN A 59 2.29 -12.50 0.55
C ASN A 59 3.14 -11.29 1.00
N GLN A 60 2.70 -10.62 2.07
CA GLN A 60 3.35 -9.39 2.56
C GLN A 60 4.82 -9.61 2.95
N ALA A 61 5.17 -10.81 3.40
CA ALA A 61 6.55 -11.17 3.77
C ALA A 61 7.54 -11.03 2.60
N ALA A 62 7.09 -11.28 1.36
CA ALA A 62 7.91 -11.05 0.17
C ALA A 62 8.20 -9.57 -0.12
N TRP A 63 7.49 -8.66 0.56
CA TRP A 63 7.61 -7.21 0.46
C TRP A 63 8.14 -6.57 1.75
N ALA A 64 8.70 -7.36 2.68
CA ALA A 64 9.16 -6.88 3.98
C ALA A 64 10.19 -5.74 3.86
N GLU A 65 11.12 -5.85 2.92
CA GLU A 65 12.17 -4.83 2.65
C GLU A 65 11.61 -3.48 2.20
N TYR A 66 10.36 -3.43 1.71
CA TYR A 66 9.71 -2.18 1.32
C TYR A 66 9.11 -1.43 2.51
N GLU A 67 8.93 -2.09 3.66
CA GLU A 67 8.29 -1.51 4.85
C GLU A 67 6.99 -0.78 4.52
N PHE A 68 6.12 -1.42 3.72
CA PHE A 68 4.79 -0.87 3.45
C PHE A 68 3.90 -0.97 4.69
N ASP A 69 3.09 0.05 4.90
CA ASP A 69 1.98 -0.03 5.83
C ASP A 69 0.85 -0.86 5.22
N TRP A 70 0.67 -2.07 5.74
CA TRP A 70 -0.40 -3.00 5.36
C TRP A 70 -1.62 -2.92 6.30
N SER A 71 -1.62 -2.01 7.27
CA SER A 71 -2.73 -1.86 8.20
C SER A 71 -3.95 -1.26 7.50
N THR A 72 -5.13 -1.61 7.99
CA THR A 72 -6.41 -1.23 7.40
C THR A 72 -7.49 -1.27 8.47
N ASP A 73 -8.37 -0.28 8.44
CA ASP A 73 -9.61 -0.22 9.22
C ASP A 73 -10.83 -0.49 8.33
N LEU A 74 -10.59 -1.14 7.19
CA LEU A 74 -11.56 -1.50 6.17
C LEU A 74 -12.27 -0.24 5.65
N CYS A 75 -13.60 -0.20 5.62
CA CYS A 75 -14.31 0.95 5.07
C CYS A 75 -14.50 2.09 6.11
N SER A 76 -13.67 2.11 7.17
CA SER A 76 -13.63 3.08 8.26
C SER A 76 -15.01 3.34 8.90
N SER A 77 -15.57 4.54 8.70
CA SER A 77 -16.89 4.94 9.22
C SER A 77 -18.05 4.46 8.36
N SER A 78 -17.77 3.90 7.18
CA SER A 78 -18.77 3.37 6.27
C SER A 78 -18.94 1.86 6.48
N PRO A 79 -20.12 1.30 6.19
CA PRO A 79 -20.31 -0.15 6.24
C PRO A 79 -19.33 -0.90 5.33
N ASP A 80 -18.75 -1.98 5.81
CA ASP A 80 -17.87 -2.85 5.01
C ASP A 80 -18.62 -3.60 3.89
N GLN A 81 -19.88 -3.94 4.14
CA GLN A 81 -20.72 -4.71 3.25
C GLN A 81 -22.10 -4.06 3.08
N PRO A 82 -22.19 -2.85 2.47
CA PRO A 82 -23.45 -2.14 2.34
C PRO A 82 -24.45 -2.98 1.54
N LEU A 83 -25.62 -3.28 2.13
CA LEU A 83 -26.65 -4.14 1.54
C LEU A 83 -26.15 -5.55 1.12
N GLY A 84 -25.03 -6.01 1.68
CA GLY A 84 -24.42 -7.30 1.36
C GLY A 84 -23.35 -7.28 0.25
N PHE A 85 -23.11 -6.13 -0.42
CA PHE A 85 -22.03 -6.01 -1.40
C PHE A 85 -20.68 -5.88 -0.69
N ASP A 86 -19.76 -6.83 -0.88
CA ASP A 86 -18.49 -6.85 -0.15
C ASP A 86 -17.45 -5.86 -0.71
N PHE A 87 -17.28 -4.73 -0.03
CA PHE A 87 -16.30 -3.69 -0.38
C PHE A 87 -15.02 -3.73 0.45
N ARG A 88 -14.84 -4.73 1.32
CA ARG A 88 -13.66 -4.82 2.19
C ARG A 88 -12.35 -4.84 1.41
N MET A 89 -12.26 -5.62 0.33
CA MET A 89 -11.03 -5.68 -0.48
C MET A 89 -10.72 -4.36 -1.21
N PRO A 90 -11.68 -3.69 -1.88
CA PRO A 90 -11.50 -2.31 -2.34
C PRO A 90 -10.99 -1.36 -1.25
N CYS A 91 -11.62 -1.37 -0.06
CA CYS A 91 -11.24 -0.50 1.05
C CYS A 91 -9.81 -0.77 1.56
N ARG A 92 -9.39 -2.05 1.66
CA ARG A 92 -8.00 -2.39 2.02
C ARG A 92 -6.97 -1.81 1.06
N ARG A 93 -7.22 -1.84 -0.26
CA ARG A 93 -6.28 -1.27 -1.25
C ARG A 93 -6.28 0.25 -1.19
N HIS A 94 -7.42 0.86 -0.95
CA HIS A 94 -7.55 2.31 -0.75
C HIS A 94 -6.74 2.77 0.47
N ASP A 95 -6.91 2.09 1.61
CA ASP A 95 -6.14 2.31 2.85
C ASP A 95 -4.63 2.19 2.60
N PHE A 96 -4.21 1.12 1.92
CA PHE A 96 -2.82 0.92 1.57
C PHE A 96 -2.25 2.13 0.80
N GLY A 97 -2.95 2.60 -0.24
CA GLY A 97 -2.52 3.79 -0.99
C GLY A 97 -2.48 5.04 -0.11
N TYR A 98 -3.52 5.28 0.67
CA TYR A 98 -3.63 6.44 1.56
C TYR A 98 -2.49 6.50 2.57
N ARG A 99 -2.30 5.42 3.33
CA ARG A 99 -1.33 5.36 4.44
C ARG A 99 0.10 5.49 3.92
N ASN A 100 0.45 4.75 2.87
CA ASN A 100 1.80 4.76 2.33
C ASN A 100 2.15 6.08 1.62
N TYR A 101 1.22 6.68 0.86
CA TYR A 101 1.50 8.00 0.28
C TYR A 101 1.54 9.12 1.32
N LYS A 102 0.77 9.02 2.42
CA LYS A 102 0.84 9.97 3.55
C LYS A 102 2.17 9.85 4.29
N ALA A 103 2.64 8.63 4.57
CA ALA A 103 3.91 8.38 5.24
C ALA A 103 5.14 8.89 4.47
N LEU A 104 5.00 9.11 3.15
CA LEU A 104 6.06 9.61 2.27
C LEU A 104 5.89 11.09 1.88
N ASP A 105 4.92 11.82 2.44
CA ASP A 105 4.58 13.19 2.05
C ASP A 105 4.32 13.34 0.53
N ARG A 106 3.65 12.35 -0.06
CA ARG A 106 3.27 12.33 -1.49
C ARG A 106 1.76 12.21 -1.71
N PHE A 107 0.97 12.23 -0.65
CA PHE A 107 -0.48 12.04 -0.71
C PHE A 107 -1.22 13.03 -1.63
N PRO A 108 -1.01 14.35 -1.56
CA PRO A 108 -1.79 15.29 -2.38
C PRO A 108 -1.70 15.03 -3.89
N ALA A 109 -0.52 14.66 -4.39
CA ALA A 109 -0.29 14.40 -5.81
C ALA A 109 -0.83 13.04 -6.29
N ASN A 110 -1.15 12.13 -5.36
CA ASN A 110 -1.54 10.76 -5.69
C ASN A 110 -2.97 10.41 -5.26
N LYS A 111 -3.57 11.21 -4.37
CA LYS A 111 -4.92 10.99 -3.83
C LYS A 111 -5.95 10.67 -4.90
N ASP A 112 -6.01 11.50 -5.94
CA ASP A 112 -7.00 11.34 -7.01
C ASP A 112 -6.89 9.98 -7.70
N ARG A 113 -5.67 9.53 -7.99
CA ARG A 113 -5.44 8.22 -8.59
C ARG A 113 -5.82 7.08 -7.64
N VAL A 114 -5.55 7.21 -6.34
CA VAL A 114 -5.93 6.20 -5.34
C VAL A 114 -7.46 6.12 -5.19
N ASP A 115 -8.15 7.26 -5.21
CA ASP A 115 -9.63 7.29 -5.18
C ASP A 115 -10.23 6.69 -6.45
N ASP A 116 -9.66 6.98 -7.62
CA ASP A 116 -10.08 6.39 -8.89
C ASP A 116 -9.87 4.86 -8.88
N ALA A 117 -8.76 4.40 -8.31
CA ALA A 117 -8.45 2.97 -8.15
C ALA A 117 -9.44 2.27 -7.20
N PHE A 118 -9.84 2.94 -6.12
CA PHE A 118 -10.88 2.45 -5.22
C PHE A 118 -12.24 2.34 -5.91
N TYR A 119 -12.64 3.35 -6.67
CA TYR A 119 -13.88 3.29 -7.44
C TYR A 119 -13.86 2.16 -8.47
N PHE A 120 -12.74 2.02 -9.19
CA PHE A 120 -12.53 0.93 -10.13
C PHE A 120 -12.70 -0.45 -9.49
N ASP A 121 -12.15 -0.66 -8.28
CA ASP A 121 -12.26 -1.94 -7.58
C ASP A 121 -13.68 -2.25 -7.11
N MET A 122 -14.39 -1.27 -6.57
CA MET A 122 -15.80 -1.46 -6.21
C MET A 122 -16.64 -1.77 -7.44
N ARG A 123 -16.37 -1.13 -8.58
CA ARG A 123 -17.02 -1.43 -9.86
C ARG A 123 -16.73 -2.86 -10.35
N ARG A 124 -15.55 -3.42 -10.04
CA ARG A 124 -15.26 -4.84 -10.29
C ARG A 124 -16.11 -5.75 -9.41
N VAL A 125 -16.28 -5.45 -8.12
CA VAL A 125 -17.23 -6.16 -7.26
C VAL A 125 -18.64 -6.14 -7.88
N CYS A 126 -19.08 -4.96 -8.33
CA CYS A 126 -20.41 -4.78 -8.93
C CYS A 126 -20.60 -5.49 -10.28
N SER A 127 -19.52 -5.92 -10.94
CA SER A 127 -19.60 -6.71 -12.17
C SER A 127 -20.06 -8.15 -11.96
N GLY A 128 -20.01 -8.65 -10.71
CA GLY A 128 -20.56 -9.96 -10.32
C GLY A 128 -22.09 -10.01 -10.24
N TYR A 129 -22.77 -8.87 -10.40
CA TYR A 129 -24.22 -8.75 -10.28
C TYR A 129 -24.86 -8.34 -11.61
N SER A 130 -26.18 -8.49 -11.70
CA SER A 130 -26.98 -8.04 -12.84
C SER A 130 -28.26 -7.33 -12.38
N GLY A 131 -28.93 -6.66 -13.32
CA GLY A 131 -30.21 -5.98 -13.08
C GLY A 131 -30.16 -4.94 -11.96
N VAL A 132 -31.18 -4.94 -11.10
CA VAL A 132 -31.32 -4.00 -9.98
C VAL A 132 -30.15 -4.11 -9.01
N ALA A 133 -29.71 -5.33 -8.67
CA ALA A 133 -28.58 -5.52 -7.76
C ALA A 133 -27.30 -4.86 -8.28
N LYS A 134 -27.04 -4.96 -9.60
CA LYS A 134 -25.92 -4.26 -10.22
C LYS A 134 -26.06 -2.73 -10.12
N ALA A 135 -27.22 -2.20 -10.48
CA ALA A 135 -27.46 -0.75 -10.43
C ALA A 135 -27.32 -0.20 -8.99
N THR A 136 -27.82 -0.94 -7.99
CA THR A 136 -27.67 -0.61 -6.57
C THR A 136 -26.21 -0.65 -6.14
N CYS A 137 -25.46 -1.71 -6.47
CA CYS A 137 -24.03 -1.80 -6.16
C CYS A 137 -23.25 -0.65 -6.80
N ASP A 138 -23.51 -0.36 -8.08
CA ASP A 138 -22.85 0.71 -8.81
C ASP A 138 -23.12 2.10 -8.20
N GLY A 139 -24.34 2.32 -7.72
CA GLY A 139 -24.71 3.55 -6.99
C GLY A 139 -24.01 3.67 -5.64
N LEU A 140 -23.92 2.58 -4.87
CA LEU A 140 -23.17 2.56 -3.61
C LEU A 140 -21.67 2.81 -3.84
N ALA A 141 -21.08 2.17 -4.86
CA ALA A 141 -19.69 2.38 -5.24
C ALA A 141 -19.42 3.86 -5.58
N TRP A 142 -20.33 4.52 -6.29
CA TRP A 142 -20.23 5.94 -6.60
C TRP A 142 -20.30 6.80 -5.33
N THR A 143 -21.21 6.50 -4.41
CA THR A 143 -21.33 7.22 -3.12
C THR A 143 -20.05 7.11 -2.29
N TYR A 144 -19.46 5.91 -2.18
CA TYR A 144 -18.21 5.69 -1.45
C TYR A 144 -17.06 6.48 -2.11
N TYR A 145 -16.97 6.46 -3.44
CA TYR A 145 -15.97 7.23 -4.18
C TYR A 145 -16.10 8.74 -3.94
N GLN A 146 -17.32 9.29 -4.04
CA GLN A 146 -17.53 10.73 -3.81
C GLN A 146 -17.19 11.15 -2.39
N ALA A 147 -17.50 10.31 -1.39
CA ALA A 147 -17.16 10.58 0.00
C ALA A 147 -15.64 10.74 0.19
N VAL A 148 -14.83 9.80 -0.32
CA VAL A 148 -13.36 9.90 -0.20
C VAL A 148 -12.79 11.00 -1.07
N LYS A 149 -13.38 11.27 -2.24
CA LYS A 149 -12.96 12.36 -3.14
C LYS A 149 -13.09 13.71 -2.43
N GLN A 150 -14.23 13.95 -1.80
CA GLN A 150 -14.54 15.22 -1.13
C GLN A 150 -13.88 15.36 0.25
N PHE A 151 -13.81 14.28 1.03
CA PHE A 151 -13.45 14.35 2.46
C PHE A 151 -12.16 13.63 2.83
N GLY A 152 -11.58 12.83 1.93
CA GLY A 152 -10.42 11.96 2.24
C GLY A 152 -9.10 12.68 2.53
N ASN A 153 -9.04 14.01 2.37
CA ASN A 153 -7.91 14.87 2.73
C ASN A 153 -8.22 15.84 3.87
N LEU A 154 -9.44 15.85 4.41
CA LEU A 154 -9.79 16.76 5.48
C LEU A 154 -9.04 16.37 6.75
N ASN A 155 -8.13 17.24 7.16
CA ASN A 155 -7.50 17.20 8.48
C ASN A 155 -8.09 18.35 9.29
N VAL A 156 -9.16 18.08 10.03
CA VAL A 156 -9.85 19.08 10.85
C VAL A 156 -9.32 19.01 12.27
N THR A 157 -8.72 20.10 12.76
CA THR A 157 -8.23 20.17 14.13
C THR A 157 -9.38 20.39 15.13
N GLN A 158 -9.19 20.00 16.39
CA GLN A 158 -10.19 20.26 17.44
C GLN A 158 -10.49 21.75 17.59
N GLU A 159 -9.50 22.61 17.38
CA GLU A 159 -9.69 24.06 17.40
C GLU A 159 -10.61 24.53 16.27
N GLN A 160 -10.41 24.03 15.04
CA GLN A 160 -11.29 24.34 13.91
C GLN A 160 -12.72 23.86 14.17
N ILE A 161 -12.90 22.67 14.75
CA ILE A 161 -14.22 22.14 15.13
C ILE A 161 -14.91 23.10 16.10
N GLU A 162 -14.19 23.49 17.15
CA GLU A 162 -14.74 24.37 18.19
C GLU A 162 -15.04 25.78 17.67
N GLN A 163 -14.18 26.32 16.79
CA GLN A 163 -14.44 27.59 16.10
C GLN A 163 -15.76 27.54 15.29
N VAL A 164 -15.97 26.45 14.54
CA VAL A 164 -17.21 26.24 13.76
C VAL A 164 -18.42 26.09 14.68
N ARG A 165 -18.33 25.33 15.79
CA ARG A 165 -19.43 25.18 16.76
C ARG A 165 -19.86 26.54 17.32
N ARG A 166 -18.90 27.36 17.76
CA ARG A 166 -19.19 28.70 18.27
C ARG A 166 -19.83 29.61 17.22
N GLN A 167 -19.44 29.48 15.96
CA GLN A 167 -20.06 30.23 14.87
C GLN A 167 -21.52 29.81 14.67
N ILE A 168 -21.79 28.50 14.60
CA ILE A 168 -23.14 27.95 14.47
C ILE A 168 -24.04 28.43 15.62
N GLU A 169 -23.55 28.41 16.86
CA GLU A 169 -24.31 28.91 18.01
C GLU A 169 -24.64 30.40 17.92
N ARG A 170 -23.69 31.21 17.45
CA ARG A 170 -23.92 32.65 17.22
C ARG A 170 -24.97 32.87 16.14
N ASP A 171 -24.87 32.16 15.02
CA ASP A 171 -25.79 32.27 13.90
C ASP A 171 -27.22 31.86 14.31
N TYR A 172 -27.34 30.78 15.09
CA TYR A 172 -28.61 30.34 15.63
C TYR A 172 -29.24 31.38 16.58
N ARG A 173 -28.44 31.96 17.48
CA ARG A 173 -28.92 33.02 18.39
C ARG A 173 -29.34 34.27 17.62
N ALA A 174 -28.59 34.65 16.59
CA ALA A 174 -28.89 35.81 15.76
C ALA A 174 -30.18 35.60 14.92
N ALA A 175 -30.41 34.39 14.42
CA ALA A 175 -31.64 34.06 13.69
C ALA A 175 -32.89 33.98 14.59
N ALA A 176 -32.71 33.81 15.90
CA ALA A 176 -33.79 33.72 16.88
C ALA A 176 -34.14 35.06 17.56
N ALA A 177 -33.41 36.14 17.23
CA ALA A 177 -33.61 37.50 17.76
C ALA A 177 -34.32 38.38 16.73
#